data_AF-A0A117MAN9-F1
#
_entry.id   AF-A0A117MAN9-F1
#
_cell.length_a   1.000
_cell.length_b   1.000
_cell.length_c   1.000
_cell.angle_alpha   90.00
_cell.angle_beta   90.00
_cell.angle_gamma   90.00
#
_symmetry.space_group_name_H-M   'P 1'
#
loop_
_entity.id
_entity.type
_entity.pdbx_description
1 polymer ?
#
loop_
_entity_poly.entity_id
_entity_poly.type
_entity_poly.pdbx_seq_one_letter_code
_entity_poly.pdbx_strand_id
1 'polypeptide(L)'
;MGFDTCWQASATNKAPVRILLGKSAGENAFAEMFFKKGRKPLDSFLVRRERFTPELKEVLEAAILAPSALNRQPWRFEIRSDERLLISVKNPKGVALRYVNLGIVFYHVFAAAREHNPQSRATKISEQVYELLIGRNYVDALLSNWTF
;
A
#
# COMPACT_ATOMS: atom_id res chain seq x y z
N MET A 1 11.58 -2.05 17.48
CA MET A 1 11.90 -0.77 18.13
C MET A 1 10.79 -0.24 19.04
N GLY A 2 9.53 -0.72 18.93
CA GLY A 2 8.49 -0.42 19.93
C GLY A 2 8.05 1.06 19.98
N PHE A 3 8.20 1.79 18.87
CA PHE A 3 7.77 3.17 18.73
C PHE A 3 6.50 3.26 17.90
N ASP A 4 5.61 4.17 18.31
CA ASP A 4 4.50 4.66 17.51
C ASP A 4 4.98 5.73 16.54
N THR A 5 4.25 5.90 15.44
CA THR A 5 4.62 6.85 14.38
C THR A 5 3.45 7.69 13.90
N CYS A 6 3.73 8.92 13.47
CA CYS A 6 2.74 9.81 12.87
C CYS A 6 3.32 10.57 11.67
N TRP A 7 2.61 10.52 10.55
CA TRP A 7 2.89 11.34 9.37
C TRP A 7 2.29 12.74 9.55
N GLN A 8 3.14 13.72 9.82
CA GLN A 8 2.74 15.11 10.03
C GLN A 8 3.02 15.92 8.76
N ALA A 9 1.97 16.52 8.18
CA ALA A 9 2.15 17.50 7.10
C ALA A 9 2.94 18.70 7.63
N SER A 10 3.96 19.12 6.89
CA SER A 10 4.72 20.32 7.25
C SER A 10 4.12 21.54 6.58
N ALA A 11 4.09 22.67 7.29
CA ALA A 11 3.78 23.98 6.72
C ALA A 11 5.01 24.65 6.07
N THR A 12 6.18 24.01 6.11
CA THR A 12 7.43 24.56 5.56
C THR A 12 7.70 24.03 4.15
N ASN A 13 8.21 24.88 3.26
CA ASN A 13 8.53 24.51 1.87
C ASN A 13 9.73 23.54 1.73
N LYS A 14 10.42 23.19 2.83
CA LYS A 14 11.64 22.37 2.79
C LYS A 14 11.38 20.87 2.83
N ALA A 15 10.26 20.44 3.42
CA ALA A 15 9.91 19.02 3.53
C ALA A 15 8.38 18.88 3.47
N PRO A 16 7.82 18.06 2.57
CA PRO A 16 6.36 17.94 2.45
C PRO A 16 5.70 17.30 3.69
N VAL A 17 6.45 16.46 4.41
CA VAL A 17 5.99 15.69 5.57
C VAL A 17 7.15 15.41 6.52
N ARG A 18 6.84 15.24 7.80
CA ARG A 18 7.72 14.71 8.84
C ARG A 18 7.14 13.41 9.37
N ILE A 19 7.99 12.47 9.75
CA ILE A 19 7.60 11.28 10.50
C ILE A 19 8.00 11.51 11.94
N LEU A 20 7.02 11.63 12.83
CA LEU A 20 7.24 11.71 14.27
C LEU A 20 7.36 10.27 14.80
N LEU A 21 8.30 10.04 15.71
CA LEU A 21 8.47 8.77 16.41
C LEU A 21 8.41 9.02 17.92
N GLY A 22 7.75 8.13 18.66
CA GLY A 22 7.65 8.24 20.11
C GLY A 22 6.91 7.05 20.71
N LYS A 23 6.67 7.08 22.03
CA LYS A 23 5.76 6.13 22.69
C LYS A 23 4.42 6.82 22.91
N SER A 24 3.32 6.16 22.55
CA SER A 24 1.98 6.67 22.87
C SER A 24 1.77 6.71 24.39
N ALA A 25 1.07 7.73 24.85
CA ALA A 25 0.69 7.88 26.25
C ALA A 25 -0.57 7.04 26.61
N GLY A 26 -0.98 6.10 25.75
CA GLY A 26 -2.23 5.36 25.85
C GLY A 26 -3.35 5.88 24.94
N GLU A 27 -4.58 5.42 25.17
CA GLU A 27 -5.75 5.80 24.40
C GLU A 27 -6.07 7.29 24.57
N ASN A 28 -6.20 8.01 23.45
CA ASN A 28 -6.61 9.39 23.43
C ASN A 28 -8.02 9.47 22.83
N ALA A 29 -9.02 9.70 23.68
CA ALA A 29 -10.43 9.79 23.28
C ALA A 29 -10.69 10.86 22.21
N PHE A 30 -9.91 11.95 22.19
CA PHE A 30 -10.00 12.97 21.15
C PHE A 30 -9.45 12.46 19.80
N ALA A 31 -8.33 11.73 19.84
CA ALA A 31 -7.77 11.14 18.63
C ALA A 31 -8.70 10.06 18.05
N GLU A 32 -9.31 9.25 18.92
CA GLU A 32 -10.34 8.29 18.54
C GLU A 32 -11.52 9.01 17.86
N MET A 33 -12.09 10.03 18.49
CA MET A 33 -13.30 10.69 17.98
C MET A 33 -13.10 11.38 16.61
N PHE A 34 -11.93 11.98 16.37
CA PHE A 34 -11.68 12.78 15.16
C PHE A 34 -10.89 12.03 14.07
N PHE A 35 -10.08 11.03 14.42
CA PHE A 35 -9.21 10.32 13.48
C PHE A 35 -9.50 8.82 13.31
N LYS A 36 -10.41 8.23 14.11
CA LYS A 36 -10.89 6.84 13.92
C LYS A 36 -11.88 6.74 12.76
N LYS A 37 -11.47 7.23 11.60
CA LYS A 37 -12.06 6.79 10.34
C LYS A 37 -11.56 5.37 10.09
N GLY A 38 -12.47 4.42 9.97
CA GLY A 38 -12.14 3.05 9.57
C GLY A 38 -11.46 3.01 8.20
N ARG A 39 -10.83 1.87 7.90
CA ARG A 39 -10.37 1.60 6.54
C ARG A 39 -11.56 1.16 5.69
N LYS A 40 -11.59 1.62 4.44
CA LYS A 40 -12.61 1.21 3.46
C LYS A 40 -12.35 -0.23 3.03
N PRO A 41 -13.39 -0.98 2.62
CA PRO A 41 -13.21 -2.35 2.15
C PRO A 41 -12.38 -2.42 0.88
N LEU A 42 -11.69 -3.54 0.67
CA LEU A 42 -10.75 -3.76 -0.44
C LEU A 42 -11.38 -3.46 -1.81
N ASP A 43 -12.59 -3.94 -2.03
CA ASP A 43 -13.31 -3.78 -3.30
C ASP A 43 -13.52 -2.32 -3.69
N SER A 44 -13.51 -1.38 -2.74
CA SER A 44 -13.63 0.06 -3.03
C SER A 44 -12.42 0.66 -3.75
N PHE A 45 -11.30 -0.06 -3.78
CA PHE A 45 -10.04 0.37 -4.41
C PHE A 45 -9.76 -0.34 -5.74
N LEU A 46 -10.45 -1.44 -6.04
CA LEU A 46 -10.25 -2.22 -7.26
C LEU A 46 -10.89 -1.52 -8.46
N VAL A 47 -10.07 -1.18 -9.46
CA VAL A 47 -10.53 -0.62 -10.74
C VAL A 47 -10.76 -1.73 -11.76
N ARG A 48 -9.93 -2.77 -11.72
CA ARG A 48 -10.02 -3.96 -12.57
C ARG A 48 -9.65 -5.18 -11.73
N ARG A 49 -10.40 -6.27 -11.91
CA ARG A 49 -10.20 -7.55 -11.22
C ARG A 49 -10.30 -8.68 -12.22
N GLU A 50 -9.16 -9.26 -12.60
CA GLU A 50 -9.13 -10.48 -13.42
C GLU A 50 -9.24 -11.73 -12.55
N ARG A 51 -8.18 -12.05 -11.82
CA ARG A 51 -8.13 -13.21 -10.91
C ARG A 51 -7.47 -12.81 -9.60
N PHE A 52 -7.96 -13.39 -8.51
CA PHE A 52 -7.60 -12.99 -7.14
C PHE A 52 -7.01 -14.20 -6.43
N THR A 53 -5.69 -14.23 -6.25
CA THR A 53 -5.02 -15.28 -5.46
C THR A 53 -5.03 -14.91 -3.98
N PRO A 54 -4.86 -15.89 -3.06
CA PRO A 54 -4.70 -15.62 -1.63
C PRO A 54 -3.53 -14.67 -1.33
N GLU A 55 -2.39 -14.83 -2.02
CA GLU A 55 -1.20 -14.00 -1.83
C GLU A 55 -1.49 -12.56 -2.27
N LEU A 56 -2.16 -12.38 -3.42
CA LEU A 56 -2.55 -11.06 -3.89
C LEU A 56 -3.55 -10.38 -2.93
N LYS A 57 -4.42 -11.17 -2.28
CA LYS A 57 -5.31 -10.65 -1.24
C LYS A 57 -4.53 -10.09 -0.05
N GLU A 58 -3.58 -10.84 0.48
CA GLU A 58 -2.77 -10.42 1.63
C GLU A 58 -1.91 -9.19 1.29
N VAL A 59 -1.32 -9.18 0.08
CA VAL A 59 -0.59 -8.02 -0.45
C VAL A 59 -1.48 -6.77 -0.51
N LEU A 60 -2.73 -6.92 -0.96
CA LEU A 60 -3.68 -5.81 -1.04
C LEU A 60 -4.21 -5.38 0.34
N GLU A 61 -4.35 -6.31 1.29
CA GLU A 61 -4.72 -6.00 2.68
C GLU A 61 -3.66 -5.14 3.36
N ALA A 62 -2.37 -5.39 3.11
CA ALA A 62 -1.28 -4.51 3.56
C ALA A 62 -1.43 -3.07 3.02
N ALA A 63 -1.92 -2.92 1.79
CA ALA A 63 -2.21 -1.63 1.18
C ALA A 63 -3.34 -0.87 1.88
N ILE A 64 -4.36 -1.60 2.34
CA ILE A 64 -5.50 -1.02 3.09
C ILE A 64 -5.02 -0.47 4.43
N LEU A 65 -4.06 -1.14 5.09
CA LEU A 65 -3.52 -0.72 6.37
C LEU A 65 -2.62 0.52 6.25
N ALA A 66 -2.04 0.76 5.08
CA ALA A 66 -1.13 1.87 4.82
C ALA A 66 -1.71 3.24 5.26
N PRO A 67 -0.90 4.10 5.93
CA PRO A 67 -1.36 5.43 6.32
C PRO A 67 -1.55 6.34 5.11
N SER A 68 -2.45 7.31 5.23
CA SER A 68 -2.65 8.33 4.19
C SER A 68 -3.06 9.67 4.78
N ALA A 69 -2.76 10.75 4.05
CA ALA A 69 -3.12 12.10 4.45
C ALA A 69 -4.64 12.22 4.69
N LEU A 70 -5.02 12.64 5.90
CA LEU A 70 -6.41 12.74 6.38
C LEU A 70 -7.20 11.44 6.21
N ASN A 71 -6.51 10.29 6.21
CA ASN A 71 -7.07 8.96 5.98
C ASN A 71 -7.95 8.86 4.71
N ARG A 72 -7.60 9.61 3.65
CA ARG A 72 -8.38 9.61 2.40
C ARG A 72 -8.33 8.27 1.67
N GLN A 73 -7.28 7.47 1.90
CA GLN A 73 -7.04 6.19 1.23
C GLN A 73 -7.25 6.33 -0.29
N PRO A 74 -6.42 7.14 -0.97
CA PRO A 74 -6.63 7.49 -2.37
C PRO A 74 -6.26 6.36 -3.34
N TRP A 75 -6.07 5.13 -2.87
CA TRP A 75 -5.53 4.01 -3.62
C TRP A 75 -6.42 3.60 -4.80
N ARG A 76 -5.78 3.10 -5.86
CA ARG A 76 -6.40 2.40 -6.98
C ARG A 76 -5.51 1.22 -7.35
N PHE A 77 -6.14 0.07 -7.50
CA PHE A 77 -5.49 -1.17 -7.87
C PHE A 77 -6.09 -1.74 -9.14
N GLU A 78 -5.24 -2.18 -10.05
CA GLU A 78 -5.66 -2.94 -11.23
C GLU A 78 -4.90 -4.26 -11.25
N ILE A 79 -5.65 -5.35 -11.13
CA ILE A 79 -5.09 -6.69 -11.21
C ILE A 79 -5.10 -7.11 -12.68
N ARG A 80 -3.91 -7.26 -13.26
CA ARG A 80 -3.71 -7.61 -14.68
C ARG A 80 -3.45 -9.09 -14.90
N SER A 81 -3.00 -9.79 -13.88
CA SER A 81 -2.86 -11.24 -13.84
C SER A 81 -2.66 -11.68 -12.39
N ASP A 82 -2.53 -12.99 -12.17
CA ASP A 82 -2.22 -13.57 -10.84
C ASP A 82 -0.94 -13.00 -10.21
N GLU A 83 -0.03 -12.45 -11.02
CA GLU A 83 1.29 -12.00 -10.57
C GLU A 83 1.51 -10.50 -10.77
N ARG A 84 0.60 -9.79 -11.45
CA ARG A 84 0.80 -8.40 -11.86
C ARG A 84 -0.26 -7.48 -11.30
N LEU A 85 0.19 -6.55 -10.47
CA LEU A 85 -0.61 -5.54 -9.81
C LEU A 85 -0.14 -4.14 -10.20
N LEU A 86 -1.05 -3.32 -10.75
CA LEU A 86 -0.79 -1.89 -10.95
C LEU A 86 -1.33 -1.10 -9.77
N ILE A 87 -0.53 -0.15 -9.30
CA ILE A 87 -0.78 0.68 -8.13
C ILE A 87 -0.74 2.14 -8.56
N SER A 88 -1.81 2.86 -8.25
CA SER A 88 -1.89 4.30 -8.46
C SER A 88 -2.69 4.97 -7.36
N VAL A 89 -2.71 6.31 -7.37
CA VAL A 89 -3.50 7.09 -6.42
C VAL A 89 -4.38 8.11 -7.14
N LYS A 90 -5.63 8.25 -6.70
CA LYS A 90 -6.51 9.35 -7.10
C LYS A 90 -5.85 10.66 -6.70
N ASN A 91 -5.91 11.64 -7.60
CA ASN A 91 -5.51 13.01 -7.29
C ASN A 91 -6.75 13.89 -7.05
N PRO A 92 -7.30 13.95 -5.83
CA PRO A 92 -8.28 14.98 -5.52
C PRO A 92 -7.60 16.35 -5.69
N LYS A 93 -8.26 17.28 -6.38
CA LYS A 93 -7.80 18.67 -6.52
C LYS A 93 -7.41 19.22 -5.13
N GLY A 94 -6.21 19.79 -5.01
CA GLY A 94 -5.75 20.46 -3.78
C GLY A 94 -4.94 19.61 -2.79
N VAL A 95 -4.51 18.39 -3.11
CA VAL A 95 -3.66 17.58 -2.21
C VAL A 95 -2.26 17.39 -2.77
N ALA A 96 -1.31 18.22 -2.31
CA ALA A 96 0.10 18.18 -2.70
C ALA A 96 0.85 16.89 -2.27
N LEU A 97 0.21 16.03 -1.46
CA LEU A 97 0.80 14.80 -0.92
C LEU A 97 0.54 13.56 -1.78
N ARG A 98 0.15 13.73 -3.05
CA ARG A 98 -0.14 12.60 -3.95
C ARG A 98 1.00 11.58 -4.00
N TYR A 99 2.22 12.04 -4.27
CA TYR A 99 3.39 11.17 -4.40
C TYR A 99 3.80 10.53 -3.08
N VAL A 100 3.63 11.25 -1.96
CA VAL A 100 3.87 10.71 -0.61
C VAL A 100 2.93 9.55 -0.35
N ASN A 101 1.63 9.74 -0.58
CA ASN A 101 0.64 8.68 -0.40
C ASN A 101 0.94 7.48 -1.32
N LEU A 102 1.29 7.73 -2.60
CA LEU A 102 1.68 6.67 -3.54
C LEU A 102 2.89 5.88 -3.04
N GLY A 103 3.94 6.55 -2.58
CA GLY A 103 5.13 5.89 -2.05
C GLY A 103 4.84 5.05 -0.80
N ILE A 104 4.01 5.56 0.11
CA ILE A 104 3.62 4.83 1.32
C ILE A 104 2.87 3.54 0.98
N VAL A 105 1.80 3.62 0.16
CA VAL A 105 1.02 2.43 -0.19
C VAL A 105 1.82 1.45 -1.03
N PHE A 106 2.65 1.97 -1.94
CA PHE A 106 3.54 1.16 -2.75
C PHE A 106 4.51 0.35 -1.89
N TYR A 107 5.12 0.97 -0.86
CA TYR A 107 6.04 0.26 0.02
C TYR A 107 5.35 -0.85 0.82
N HIS A 108 4.12 -0.63 1.32
CA HIS A 108 3.38 -1.67 2.05
C HIS A 108 3.10 -2.88 1.17
N VAL A 109 2.64 -2.62 -0.06
CA VAL A 109 2.34 -3.65 -1.06
C VAL A 109 3.61 -4.38 -1.49
N PHE A 110 4.70 -3.65 -1.72
CA PHE A 110 5.99 -4.24 -2.11
C PHE A 110 6.61 -5.08 -1.00
N ALA A 111 6.57 -4.61 0.25
CA ALA A 111 7.07 -5.36 1.40
C ALA A 111 6.29 -6.65 1.60
N ALA A 112 4.96 -6.61 1.56
CA ALA A 112 4.12 -7.79 1.65
C ALA A 112 4.41 -8.78 0.50
N ALA A 113 4.54 -8.30 -0.73
CA ALA A 113 4.87 -9.17 -1.86
C ALA A 113 6.26 -9.81 -1.73
N ARG A 114 7.25 -9.09 -1.18
CA ARG A 114 8.59 -9.64 -0.93
C ARG A 114 8.63 -10.67 0.17
N GLU A 115 7.72 -10.59 1.15
CA GLU A 115 7.57 -11.61 2.18
C GLU A 115 7.08 -12.94 1.56
N HIS A 116 6.09 -12.87 0.66
CA HIS A 116 5.66 -14.05 -0.09
C HIS A 116 6.74 -14.55 -1.04
N ASN A 117 7.31 -13.65 -1.84
CA ASN A 117 8.29 -13.97 -2.87
C ASN A 117 9.44 -12.95 -2.87
N PRO A 118 10.63 -13.31 -2.37
CA PRO A 118 11.78 -12.42 -2.33
C PRO A 118 12.23 -11.86 -3.69
N GLN A 119 11.83 -12.49 -4.79
CA GLN A 119 12.11 -12.07 -6.17
C GLN A 119 11.11 -11.05 -6.72
N SER A 120 10.07 -10.68 -5.96
CA SER A 120 9.10 -9.65 -6.35
C SER A 120 9.81 -8.38 -6.81
N ARG A 121 9.36 -7.80 -7.93
CA ARG A 121 9.98 -6.61 -8.54
C ARG A 121 8.95 -5.53 -8.81
N ALA A 122 9.37 -4.30 -8.62
CA ALA A 122 8.57 -3.15 -8.96
C ALA A 122 9.17 -2.39 -10.14
N THR A 123 8.31 -1.96 -11.06
CA THR A 123 8.66 -1.14 -12.21
C THR A 123 7.82 0.12 -12.21
N LYS A 124 8.46 1.28 -12.41
CA LYS A 124 7.73 2.54 -12.64
C LYS A 124 7.23 2.56 -14.07
N ILE A 125 5.91 2.53 -14.26
CA ILE A 125 5.28 2.61 -15.59
C ILE A 125 5.12 4.06 -16.03
N SER A 126 4.78 4.93 -15.07
CA SER A 126 4.69 6.38 -15.28
C SER A 126 4.91 7.12 -13.96
N GLU A 127 4.87 8.46 -13.98
CA GLU A 127 4.90 9.28 -12.76
C GLU A 127 3.82 8.93 -11.73
N GLN A 128 2.72 8.28 -12.16
CA GLN A 128 1.56 8.05 -11.30
C GLN A 128 1.22 6.57 -11.11
N VAL A 129 1.95 5.68 -11.77
CA VAL A 129 1.63 4.24 -11.82
C VAL A 129 2.89 3.43 -11.64
N TYR A 130 2.85 2.54 -10.64
CA TYR A 130 3.84 1.49 -10.44
C TYR A 130 3.20 0.14 -10.76
N GLU A 131 3.95 -0.72 -11.43
CA GLU A 131 3.62 -2.13 -11.59
C GLU A 131 4.45 -2.92 -10.58
N LEU A 132 3.78 -3.84 -9.89
CA LEU A 132 4.40 -4.84 -9.04
C LEU A 132 4.21 -6.22 -9.67
N LEU A 133 5.32 -6.87 -9.95
CA LEU A 133 5.40 -8.29 -10.21
C LEU A 133 5.63 -9.01 -8.89
N ILE A 134 4.63 -9.75 -8.41
CA ILE A 134 4.71 -10.59 -7.20
C ILE A 134 5.47 -11.88 -7.52
N GLY A 135 5.26 -12.42 -8.73
CA GLY A 135 5.87 -13.67 -9.20
C GLY A 135 5.35 -14.92 -8.48
N ARG A 136 5.44 -16.09 -9.11
CA ARG A 136 5.15 -17.37 -8.43
C ARG A 136 6.23 -17.74 -7.43
N ASN A 137 5.81 -18.34 -6.31
CA ASN A 137 6.75 -18.99 -5.39
C ASN A 137 7.56 -20.05 -6.15
N TYR A 138 8.87 -20.01 -5.98
CA TYR A 138 9.81 -20.92 -6.66
C TYR A 138 9.48 -22.39 -6.36
N VAL A 139 8.97 -22.67 -5.17
CA VAL A 139 8.57 -24.01 -4.73
C VAL A 139 7.41 -24.52 -5.59
N ASP A 140 6.40 -23.70 -5.84
CA ASP A 140 5.25 -24.08 -6.68
C ASP A 140 5.63 -24.18 -8.16
N ALA A 141 6.52 -23.30 -8.65
CA ALA A 141 7.03 -23.36 -10.01
C ALA A 141 7.84 -24.65 -10.25
N LEU A 142 8.67 -25.06 -9.29
CA LEU A 142 9.38 -26.33 -9.34
C LEU A 142 8.39 -27.50 -9.31
N LEU A 143 7.46 -27.53 -8.34
CA LEU A 143 6.49 -28.63 -8.21
C LEU A 143 5.57 -28.78 -9.43
N SER A 144 5.18 -27.68 -10.08
CA SER A 144 4.37 -27.71 -11.31
C SER A 144 5.10 -28.27 -12.54
N ASN A 145 6.43 -28.29 -12.53
CA ASN A 145 7.25 -28.91 -13.57
C ASN A 145 7.48 -30.42 -13.34
N TRP A 146 7.02 -30.98 -12.21
CA TRP A 146 7.21 -32.39 -11.84
C TRP A 146 5.92 -33.21 -11.73
N THR A 147 4.76 -32.62 -12.03
CA THR A 147 3.50 -33.39 -12.18
C THR A 147 3.44 -34.01 -13.58
N PHE A 148 3.74 -35.31 -13.65
CA PHE A 148 3.52 -36.20 -14.81
C PHE A 148 2.04 -36.55 -14.99
#